data_AF-X1JTX2-F1
#
_entry.id   AF-X1JTX2-F1
#
_cell.length_a   1.000
_cell.length_b   1.000
_cell.length_c   1.000
_cell.angle_alpha   90.00
_cell.angle_beta   90.00
_cell.angle_gamma   90.00
#
_symmetry.space_group_name_H-M   'P 1'
#
loop_
_entity.id
_entity.type
_entity.pdbx_description
1 polymer ?
#
loop_
_entity_poly.entity_id
_entity_poly.type
_entity_poly.pdbx_seq_one_letter_code
_entity_poly.pdbx_strand_id
1 'polypeptide(L)' 'MADQAYEPRLKTVYRERIRSAMKEQFGYTNEMQIPKLDKIVLNMGIGEAVADSKKAQTALK' A
#
# COMPACT_ATOMS: atom_id res chain seq x y z
N MET A 1 -24.22 -15.23 0.47
CA MET A 1 -23.43 -15.99 1.46
C MET A 1 -22.30 -15.09 1.90
N ALA A 2 -22.23 -14.82 3.20
CA ALA A 2 -21.40 -13.84 3.90
C ALA A 2 -20.16 -13.31 3.14
N ASP A 3 -20.15 -12.00 2.88
CA ASP A 3 -18.92 -11.21 2.68
C ASP A 3 -18.09 -11.32 3.96
N GLN A 4 -17.21 -12.33 4.03
CA GLN A 4 -16.18 -12.33 5.05
C GLN A 4 -15.26 -11.14 4.74
N ALA A 5 -15.17 -10.19 5.68
CA ALA A 5 -14.31 -9.03 5.57
C ALA A 5 -12.84 -9.49 5.46
N TYR A 6 -12.33 -9.61 4.24
CA TYR A 6 -10.94 -9.96 3.98
C TYR A 6 -10.05 -8.81 4.45
N GLU A 7 -9.29 -9.05 5.52
CA GLU A 7 -8.25 -8.14 5.97
C GLU A 7 -6.92 -8.53 5.31
N PRO A 8 -6.27 -7.62 4.55
CA PRO A 8 -4.98 -7.90 3.95
C PRO A 8 -3.93 -8.23 5.02
N ARG A 9 -3.16 -9.29 4.81
CA ARG A 9 -2.12 -9.77 5.76
C ARG A 9 -1.22 -8.66 6.29
N LEU A 10 -0.78 -7.74 5.41
CA LEU A 10 0.11 -6.64 5.79
C LEU A 10 -0.57 -5.59 6.67
N LYS A 11 -1.89 -5.41 6.53
CA LYS A 11 -2.67 -4.49 7.34
C LYS A 11 -2.78 -4.99 8.79
N THR A 12 -2.98 -6.30 8.96
CA THR A 12 -2.94 -6.97 10.27
C THR A 12 -1.57 -6.83 10.92
N VAL A 13 -0.50 -7.16 10.18
CA VAL A 13 0.89 -7.04 10.67
C VAL A 13 1.23 -5.61 11.10
N TYR A 14 0.78 -4.61 10.34
CA TYR A 14 0.97 -3.20 10.69
C TYR A 14 0.30 -2.84 12.02
N ARG A 15 -0.97 -3.23 12.21
CA ARG A 15 -1.73 -2.93 13.44
C ARG A 15 -1.14 -3.60 14.67
N GLU A 16 -0.79 -4.88 14.57
CA GLU A 16 -0.43 -5.70 15.73
C GLU A 16 1.03 -5.52 16.14
N ARG A 17 1.94 -5.47 15.16
CA ARG A 17 3.38 -5.54 15.42
C ARG A 17 4.11 -4.24 15.13
N ILE A 18 3.90 -3.66 13.96
CA ILE A 18 4.71 -2.51 13.50
C ILE A 18 4.35 -1.25 14.28
N ARG A 19 3.06 -1.01 14.55
CA ARG A 19 2.59 0.17 15.29
C ARG A 19 3.19 0.26 16.69
N SER A 20 3.20 -0.87 17.42
CA SER A 20 3.79 -0.97 18.76
C SER A 20 5.29 -0.76 18.73
N ALA A 21 6.00 -1.42 17.80
CA ALA A 21 7.45 -1.27 17.65
C ALA A 21 7.85 0.19 17.30
N MET A 22 7.09 0.86 16.43
CA MET A 22 7.34 2.27 16.10
C MET A 22 7.10 3.22 17.28
N LYS A 23 6.06 2.96 18.09
CA LYS A 23 5.79 3.77 19.28
C LYS A 23 6.93 3.68 20.28
N GLU A 24 7.44 2.48 20.51
CA GLU A 24 8.57 2.22 21.42
C GLU A 24 9.88 2.81 20.89
N GLN A 25 10.19 2.59 19.61
CA GLN A 25 11.45 3.05 19.02
C GLN A 25 11.56 4.57 18.91
N PHE A 26 10.46 5.26 18.62
CA PHE A 26 10.45 6.71 18.34
C PHE A 26 9.75 7.55 19.41
N GLY A 27 9.21 6.92 20.46
CA GLY A 27 8.65 7.62 21.62
C GLY A 27 7.40 8.45 21.31
N TYR A 28 6.58 8.05 20.33
CA TYR A 28 5.36 8.78 19.98
C TYR A 28 4.39 8.84 21.18
N THR A 29 4.03 10.05 21.61
CA THR A 29 3.12 10.27 22.74
C THR A 29 1.66 10.08 22.35
N ASN A 30 1.33 10.31 21.08
CA ASN A 30 -0.02 10.15 20.54
C ASN A 30 -0.05 9.04 19.48
N GLU A 31 -1.02 8.13 19.56
CA GLU A 31 -1.16 7.04 18.59
C GLU A 31 -1.44 7.50 17.16
N MET A 32 -1.99 8.70 17.00
CA MET A 32 -2.27 9.30 15.69
C MET A 32 -1.00 9.88 15.03
N GLN A 33 0.10 10.03 15.77
CA GLN A 33 1.40 10.43 15.22
C GLN A 33 2.12 9.28 14.55
N ILE A 34 1.69 8.03 14.78
CA ILE A 34 2.37 6.86 14.22
C ILE A 34 2.15 6.85 12.69
N PRO A 35 3.24 6.87 11.89
CA PRO A 35 3.15 6.99 10.43
C PRO A 35 2.38 5.85 9.79
N LYS A 36 1.44 6.19 8.88
CA LYS A 36 0.63 5.24 8.11
C LYS A 36 0.87 5.42 6.60
N LEU A 37 0.65 4.36 5.84
CA LEU A 37 0.61 4.44 4.37
C LEU A 37 -0.70 5.11 3.93
N ASP A 38 -0.59 6.20 3.17
CA ASP A 38 -1.75 6.92 2.64
C ASP A 38 -2.17 6.39 1.27
N LYS A 39 -1.22 6.34 0.32
CA LYS A 39 -1.43 5.75 -1.01
C LYS A 39 -0.13 5.22 -1.60
N ILE A 40 -0.25 4.23 -2.48
CA ILE A 40 0.85 3.73 -3.32
C ILE A 40 0.52 4.14 -4.75
N VAL A 41 1.34 5.01 -5.34
CA VAL A 41 1.18 5.42 -6.74
C VAL A 41 2.09 4.55 -7.59
N LEU A 42 1.51 3.68 -8.40
CA LEU A 42 2.23 2.94 -9.43
C LEU A 42 2.26 3.78 -10.70
N ASN A 43 3.44 4.30 -11.05
CA ASN A 43 3.66 4.94 -12.34
C ASN A 43 4.33 3.92 -13.26
N MET A 44 3.63 3.53 -14.32
CA MET A 44 4.20 2.77 -15.42
C MET A 44 4.53 3.79 -16.51
N GLY A 45 5.81 4.14 -16.65
CA GLY A 45 6.30 5.13 -17.60
C GLY A 45 6.26 4.59 -19.04
N ILE A 46 5.09 4.60 -19.66
CA ILE A 46 4.88 4.01 -21.00
C ILE A 46 5.04 5.10 -22.09
N GLY A 47 6.19 5.75 -22.15
CA GLY A 47 6.46 6.82 -23.12
C GLY A 47 6.43 6.34 -24.59
N GLU A 48 6.84 5.11 -24.85
CA GLU A 48 6.93 4.55 -26.21
C GLU A 48 5.62 3.90 -26.71
N ALA A 49 4.69 3.52 -25.83
CA ALA A 49 3.42 2.90 -26.26
C ALA A 49 2.31 3.91 -26.58
N VAL A 50 2.60 5.22 -26.51
CA VAL A 50 1.70 6.24 -27.06
C VAL A 50 1.58 6.07 -28.59
N ALA A 51 2.64 5.61 -29.26
CA ALA A 51 2.65 5.35 -30.70
C ALA A 51 2.13 3.95 -31.08
N ASP A 52 2.14 2.98 -30.15
CA ASP A 52 1.74 1.59 -30.41
C ASP A 52 0.85 1.05 -29.29
N SER A 53 -0.46 1.11 -29.54
CA SER A 53 -1.52 0.74 -28.58
C SER A 53 -1.45 -0.72 -28.13
N LYS A 54 -0.80 -1.62 -28.90
CA LYS A 54 -0.63 -3.03 -28.51
C LYS A 54 0.33 -3.17 -27.32
N LYS A 55 1.40 -2.38 -27.27
CA LYS A 55 2.38 -2.42 -26.16
C LYS A 55 1.78 -1.92 -24.85
N ALA A 56 0.87 -0.94 -24.92
CA ALA A 56 0.12 -0.47 -23.75
C ALA A 56 -0.82 -1.55 -23.20
N GLN A 57 -1.48 -2.31 -24.08
CA GLN A 57 -2.34 -3.43 -23.67
C GLN A 57 -1.54 -4.58 -23.03
N THR A 58 -0.33 -4.86 -23.51
CA THR A 58 0.56 -5.85 -22.88
C THR A 58 0.99 -5.42 -21.48
N ALA A 59 1.25 -4.14 -21.24
CA ALA A 59 1.65 -3.63 -19.93
C ALA A 59 0.49 -3.59 -18.91
N LEU A 60 -0.76 -3.53 -19.37
CA LEU A 60 -1.95 -3.53 -18.50
C LEU A 60 -2.37 -4.93 -18.04
N LYS A 61 -1.91 -5.97 -18.76
CA LYS A 61 -2.32 -7.38 -18.55
C LYS A 61 -1.43 -8.08 -17.54
#